data_AF-A0A5D3DIX3-F1
#
_entry.id   AF-A0A5D3DIX3-F1
#
_cell.length_a   1.000
_cell.length_b   1.000
_cell.length_c   1.000
_cell.angle_alpha   90.00
_cell.angle_beta   90.00
_cell.angle_gamma   90.00
#
_symmetry.space_group_name_H-M   'P 1'
#
loop_
_entity.id
_entity.type
_entity.pdbx_description
1 polymer ?
#
loop_
_entity_poly.entity_id
_entity_poly.type
_entity_poly.pdbx_seq_one_letter_code
_entity_poly.pdbx_strand_id
1 'polypeptide(L)'
;MTSSASFVAVAADGADTSVGGGESRSKQREFRVVVPAIEKAFRSNEEEREKRIEEAHEMLEPLEKELQNKLFFGGDKIGFVDIVGLVLPGWMHASEEAAGFELLTTHKFPNLNKWIQDYMNHSVAKEVLPQKDFLVAFLNKVVFGRNN
;
A
#
# COMPACT_ATOMS: atom_id res chain seq x y z
N MET A 1 -8.95 22.19 -8.80
CA MET A 1 -7.61 21.59 -8.71
C MET A 1 -7.27 21.44 -7.23
N THR A 2 -7.72 20.37 -6.60
CA THR A 2 -7.28 19.99 -5.24
C THR A 2 -6.18 18.96 -5.43
N SER A 3 -4.96 19.32 -4.99
CA SER A 3 -3.77 18.48 -5.06
C SER A 3 -4.02 17.12 -4.43
N SER A 4 -3.52 16.04 -5.04
CA SER A 4 -3.59 14.67 -4.50
C SER A 4 -2.93 14.53 -3.13
N ALA A 5 -2.17 15.55 -2.69
CA ALA A 5 -1.69 15.72 -1.33
C ALA A 5 -2.84 15.73 -0.30
N SER A 6 -4.05 16.16 -0.67
CA SER A 6 -5.18 16.27 0.25
C SER A 6 -5.78 14.93 0.67
N PHE A 7 -5.73 13.86 -0.13
CA PHE A 7 -6.31 12.57 0.29
C PHE A 7 -5.40 11.83 1.29
N VAL A 8 -4.09 11.92 1.08
CA VAL A 8 -3.08 11.38 2.02
C VAL A 8 -3.01 12.24 3.29
N ALA A 9 -3.13 13.56 3.17
CA ALA A 9 -3.21 14.45 4.34
C ALA A 9 -4.51 14.28 5.13
N VAL A 10 -5.66 14.05 4.47
CA VAL A 10 -6.94 13.79 5.16
C VAL A 10 -6.90 12.49 5.98
N ALA A 11 -6.19 11.46 5.50
CA ALA A 11 -5.94 10.26 6.31
C ALA A 11 -4.96 10.49 7.47
N ALA A 12 -4.14 11.54 7.42
CA ALA A 12 -3.16 11.89 8.45
C ALA A 12 -3.69 12.86 9.51
N ASP A 13 -4.68 13.71 9.18
CA ASP A 13 -5.23 14.73 10.08
C ASP A 13 -6.48 14.28 10.86
N GLY A 14 -7.08 13.15 10.49
CA GLY A 14 -8.31 12.65 11.09
C GLY A 14 -8.13 11.70 12.28
N ALA A 15 -7.34 12.04 13.30
CA ALA A 15 -7.34 11.29 14.57
C ALA A 15 -6.72 12.07 15.74
N ASP A 16 -7.24 13.26 16.05
CA ASP A 16 -7.17 13.77 17.42
C ASP A 16 -8.51 13.52 18.12
N THR A 17 -8.69 12.31 18.64
CA THR A 17 -9.38 12.10 19.92
C THR A 17 -8.94 10.77 20.50
N SER A 18 -8.59 10.82 21.77
CA SER A 18 -8.09 9.79 22.66
C SER A 18 -8.58 8.35 22.43
N VAL A 19 -7.70 7.41 22.80
CA VAL A 19 -7.90 5.99 23.12
C VAL A 19 -7.36 5.03 22.04
N GLY A 20 -6.09 4.67 22.16
CA GLY A 20 -5.46 3.59 21.37
C GLY A 20 -3.97 3.44 21.71
N GLY A 21 -3.61 2.30 22.32
CA GLY A 21 -2.30 2.02 22.93
C GLY A 21 -1.08 2.10 22.02
N GLY A 22 0.09 2.24 22.64
CA GLY A 22 1.38 2.54 21.98
C GLY A 22 1.76 1.63 20.82
N GLU A 23 1.29 0.38 20.78
CA GLU A 23 1.57 -0.57 19.71
C GLU A 23 0.86 -0.19 18.38
N SER A 24 -0.38 0.29 18.44
CA SER A 24 -1.09 0.79 17.25
C SER A 24 -0.40 2.03 16.66
N ARG A 25 0.18 2.88 17.52
CA ARG A 25 0.91 4.09 17.11
C ARG A 25 2.28 3.78 16.50
N SER A 26 2.93 2.68 16.91
CA SER A 26 4.17 2.20 16.29
C SER A 26 3.92 1.65 14.90
N LYS A 27 2.89 0.79 14.73
CA LYS A 27 2.52 0.23 13.42
C LYS A 27 2.05 1.30 12.43
N GLN A 28 1.34 2.33 12.89
CA GLN A 28 1.00 3.49 12.06
C GLN A 28 2.23 4.24 11.57
N ARG A 29 3.30 4.35 12.38
CA ARG A 29 4.55 5.00 11.97
C ARG A 29 5.33 4.17 10.96
N GLU A 30 5.32 2.85 11.11
CA GLU A 30 5.92 1.92 10.15
C GLU A 30 5.19 1.97 8.80
N PHE A 31 3.86 1.95 8.79
CA PHE A 31 3.10 2.07 7.54
C PHE A 31 3.30 3.42 6.83
N ARG A 32 3.48 4.51 7.61
CA ARG A 32 3.72 5.86 7.09
C ARG A 32 5.02 5.98 6.28
N VAL A 33 6.00 5.12 6.53
CA VAL A 33 7.30 5.17 5.82
C VAL A 33 7.38 4.22 4.62
N VAL A 34 6.54 3.18 4.57
CA VAL A 34 6.47 2.24 3.44
C VAL A 34 5.86 2.88 2.18
N VAL A 35 4.74 3.61 2.34
CA VAL A 35 4.04 4.22 1.21
C VAL A 35 4.93 5.18 0.40
N PRO A 36 5.69 6.11 1.01
CA PRO A 36 6.61 6.97 0.27
C PRO A 36 7.75 6.23 -0.44
N ALA A 37 8.21 5.09 0.10
CA ALA A 37 9.27 4.30 -0.53
C ALA A 37 8.76 3.61 -1.81
N ILE A 38 7.59 3.01 -1.74
CA ILE A 38 6.88 2.43 -2.89
C ILE A 38 6.60 3.50 -3.95
N GLU A 39 6.10 4.66 -3.53
CA GLU A 39 5.83 5.80 -4.40
C GLU A 39 7.08 6.26 -5.16
N LYS A 40 8.23 6.36 -4.46
CA LYS A 40 9.51 6.72 -5.09
C LYS A 40 9.96 5.65 -6.09
N ALA A 41 9.78 4.37 -5.78
CA ALA A 41 10.10 3.29 -6.71
C ALA A 41 9.30 3.40 -8.01
N PHE A 42 7.98 3.65 -7.93
CA PHE A 42 7.17 3.81 -9.14
C PHE A 42 7.48 5.07 -9.96
N ARG A 43 7.89 6.17 -9.32
CA ARG A 43 8.24 7.42 -10.02
C ARG A 43 9.68 7.50 -10.51
N SER A 44 10.52 6.54 -10.13
CA SER A 44 11.93 6.53 -10.52
C SER A 44 12.10 6.31 -12.03
N ASN A 45 13.16 6.92 -12.57
CA ASN A 45 13.64 6.61 -13.91
C ASN A 45 14.33 5.24 -13.91
N GLU A 46 14.69 4.74 -15.09
CA GLU A 46 15.31 3.41 -15.24
C GLU A 46 16.63 3.28 -14.47
N GLU A 47 17.47 4.32 -14.47
CA GLU A 47 18.78 4.33 -13.80
C GLU A 47 18.68 4.21 -12.27
N GLU A 48 17.68 4.84 -11.65
CA GLU A 48 17.48 4.80 -10.19
C GLU A 48 16.56 3.66 -9.74
N ARG A 49 15.85 3.00 -10.66
CA ARG A 49 14.75 2.08 -10.34
C ARG A 49 15.16 0.97 -9.41
N GLU A 50 16.24 0.26 -9.72
CA GLU A 50 16.71 -0.88 -8.94
C GLU A 50 16.99 -0.49 -7.49
N LYS A 51 17.70 0.62 -7.28
CA LYS A 51 17.98 1.16 -5.94
C LYS A 51 16.70 1.50 -5.17
N ARG A 52 15.72 2.14 -5.83
CA ARG A 52 14.45 2.49 -5.16
C ARG A 52 13.61 1.28 -4.83
N ILE A 53 13.66 0.25 -5.69
CA ILE A 53 13.01 -1.04 -5.41
C ILE A 53 13.66 -1.70 -4.19
N GLU A 54 14.98 -1.70 -4.09
CA GLU A 54 15.69 -2.22 -2.91
C GLU A 54 15.32 -1.45 -1.63
N GLU A 55 15.33 -0.11 -1.67
CA GLU A 55 14.89 0.74 -0.55
C GLU A 55 13.43 0.40 -0.15
N ALA A 56 12.54 0.19 -1.12
CA ALA A 56 11.16 -0.22 -0.84
C ALA A 56 11.09 -1.63 -0.23
N HIS A 57 11.93 -2.56 -0.70
CA HIS A 57 11.99 -3.93 -0.20
C HIS A 57 12.47 -4.00 1.25
N GLU A 58 13.48 -3.23 1.62
CA GLU A 58 13.95 -3.13 3.02
C GLU A 58 12.83 -2.67 3.96
N MET A 59 11.99 -1.75 3.48
CA MET A 59 10.86 -1.23 4.25
C MET A 59 9.65 -2.20 4.29
N LEU A 60 9.53 -3.08 3.31
CA LEU A 60 8.48 -4.11 3.25
C LEU A 60 8.83 -5.38 4.05
N GLU A 61 10.11 -5.67 4.24
CA GLU A 61 10.57 -6.88 4.94
C GLU A 61 10.02 -7.04 6.38
N PRO A 62 9.90 -5.98 7.21
CA PRO A 62 9.28 -6.10 8.53
C PRO A 62 7.81 -6.49 8.46
N LEU A 63 7.06 -5.96 7.48
CA LEU A 63 5.65 -6.27 7.28
C LEU A 63 5.45 -7.73 6.84
N GLU A 64 6.30 -8.21 5.95
CA GLU A 64 6.34 -9.61 5.52
C GLU A 64 6.56 -10.56 6.70
N LYS A 65 7.51 -10.24 7.59
CA LYS A 65 7.78 -11.01 8.81
C LYS A 65 6.61 -10.98 9.78
N GLU A 66 5.94 -9.83 9.93
CA GLU A 66 4.79 -9.72 10.81
C GLU A 66 3.62 -10.62 10.37
N LEU A 67 3.44 -10.79 9.06
CA LEU A 67 2.37 -11.60 8.47
C LEU A 67 2.64 -13.11 8.47
N GLN A 68 3.86 -13.57 8.76
CA GLN A 68 4.26 -14.98 8.64
C GLN A 68 3.32 -15.97 9.36
N ASN A 69 2.67 -15.56 10.45
CA ASN A 69 1.74 -16.39 11.21
C ASN A 69 0.38 -15.71 11.46
N LYS A 70 0.00 -14.76 10.60
CA LYS A 70 -1.25 -14.01 10.74
C LYS A 70 -2.03 -14.00 9.44
N LEU A 71 -3.36 -14.04 9.54
CA LEU A 71 -4.23 -13.86 8.38
C LEU A 71 -4.31 -12.38 7.97
N PHE A 72 -4.33 -11.50 8.95
CA PHE A 72 -4.38 -10.04 8.82
C PHE A 72 -3.39 -9.40 9.79
N PHE A 73 -3.02 -8.13 9.58
CA PHE A 73 -2.21 -7.39 10.57
C PHE A 73 -2.93 -7.28 11.93
N GLY A 74 -4.27 -7.29 11.92
CA GLY A 74 -5.13 -7.45 13.09
C GLY A 74 -5.18 -8.86 13.71
N GLY A 75 -4.45 -9.84 13.17
CA GLY A 75 -4.48 -11.25 13.59
C GLY A 75 -5.51 -12.05 12.79
N ASP A 76 -6.55 -12.55 13.47
CA ASP A 76 -7.60 -13.38 12.86
C ASP A 76 -8.73 -12.56 12.22
N LYS A 77 -8.76 -11.25 12.47
CA LYS A 77 -9.77 -10.32 11.95
C LYS A 77 -9.08 -9.12 11.31
N ILE A 78 -9.75 -8.52 10.33
CA ILE A 78 -9.33 -7.24 9.73
C ILE A 78 -9.19 -6.19 10.84
N GLY A 79 -7.98 -5.66 11.01
CA GLY A 79 -7.67 -4.58 11.93
C GLY A 79 -7.55 -3.24 11.22
N PHE A 80 -7.23 -2.19 11.99
CA PHE A 80 -7.04 -0.84 11.47
C PHE A 80 -5.95 -0.77 10.39
N VAL A 81 -4.83 -1.48 10.58
CA VAL A 81 -3.73 -1.52 9.61
C VAL A 81 -4.17 -2.20 8.31
N ASP A 82 -5.05 -3.20 8.37
CA ASP A 82 -5.59 -3.85 7.17
C ASP A 82 -6.52 -2.91 6.38
N ILE A 83 -7.28 -2.07 7.09
CA ILE A 83 -8.14 -1.05 6.48
C ILE A 83 -7.30 0.08 5.89
N VAL A 84 -6.33 0.64 6.61
CA VAL A 84 -5.43 1.67 6.04
C VAL A 84 -4.54 1.07 4.94
N GLY A 85 -4.24 -0.22 5.06
CA GLY A 85 -3.55 -1.05 4.09
C GLY A 85 -4.32 -1.34 2.81
N LEU A 86 -5.61 -0.94 2.71
CA LEU A 86 -6.43 -0.94 1.49
C LEU A 86 -5.71 -0.34 0.27
N VAL A 87 -4.75 0.55 0.51
CA VAL A 87 -3.93 1.17 -0.52
C VAL A 87 -3.04 0.14 -1.22
N LEU A 88 -2.49 -0.86 -0.52
CA LEU A 88 -1.53 -1.78 -1.13
C LEU A 88 -2.17 -2.75 -2.14
N PRO A 89 -3.20 -3.55 -1.84
CA PRO A 89 -3.71 -4.57 -2.77
C PRO A 89 -4.22 -4.01 -4.11
N GLY A 90 -5.03 -2.94 -4.05
CA GLY A 90 -5.66 -2.35 -5.23
C GLY A 90 -4.74 -1.44 -6.02
N TRP A 91 -3.93 -0.62 -5.34
CA TRP A 91 -3.04 0.31 -6.01
C TRP A 91 -1.73 -0.34 -6.45
N MET A 92 -1.24 -1.40 -5.78
CA MET A 92 -0.02 -2.10 -6.21
C MET A 92 -0.21 -2.77 -7.56
N HIS A 93 -1.22 -3.61 -7.74
CA HIS A 93 -1.47 -4.26 -9.04
C HIS A 93 -1.69 -3.22 -10.16
N ALA A 94 -2.41 -2.14 -9.88
CA ALA A 94 -2.63 -1.07 -10.83
C ALA A 94 -1.34 -0.27 -11.14
N SER A 95 -0.47 -0.09 -10.14
CA SER A 95 0.81 0.60 -10.30
C SER A 95 1.83 -0.26 -11.05
N GLU A 96 1.89 -1.56 -10.78
CA GLU A 96 2.77 -2.50 -11.50
C GLU A 96 2.38 -2.59 -12.99
N GLU A 97 1.07 -2.66 -13.28
CA GLU A 97 0.56 -2.62 -14.66
C GLU A 97 0.88 -1.30 -15.36
N ALA A 98 0.66 -0.16 -14.68
CA ALA A 98 0.93 1.16 -15.25
C ALA A 98 2.44 1.43 -15.39
N ALA A 99 3.28 0.89 -14.51
CA ALA A 99 4.72 1.13 -14.52
C ALA A 99 5.51 0.13 -15.36
N GLY A 100 4.92 -1.03 -15.66
CA GLY A 100 5.54 -2.09 -16.47
C GLY A 100 6.62 -2.89 -15.72
N PHE A 101 6.62 -2.86 -14.39
CA PHE A 101 7.52 -3.68 -13.56
C PHE A 101 6.82 -4.09 -12.26
N GLU A 102 7.23 -5.23 -11.70
CA GLU A 102 6.71 -5.77 -10.44
C GLU A 102 7.58 -5.34 -9.25
N LEU A 103 6.95 -4.86 -8.19
CA LEU A 103 7.60 -4.51 -6.94
C LEU A 103 7.37 -5.58 -5.87
N LEU A 104 6.17 -6.16 -5.81
CA LEU A 104 5.80 -7.21 -4.85
C LEU A 104 5.88 -8.61 -5.46
N THR A 105 7.09 -9.09 -5.72
CA THR A 105 7.26 -10.43 -6.28
C THR A 105 6.88 -11.52 -5.28
N THR A 106 6.11 -12.53 -5.73
CA THR A 106 5.65 -13.66 -4.90
C THR A 106 6.80 -14.44 -4.26
N HIS A 107 7.98 -14.46 -4.89
CA HIS A 107 9.17 -15.10 -4.35
C HIS A 107 9.74 -14.36 -3.13
N LYS A 108 9.71 -13.02 -3.13
CA LYS A 108 10.32 -12.20 -2.06
C LYS A 108 9.33 -11.86 -0.95
N PHE A 109 8.05 -11.73 -1.29
CA PHE A 109 6.99 -11.34 -0.35
C PHE A 109 5.77 -12.27 -0.42
N PRO A 110 5.92 -13.56 -0.11
CA PRO A 110 4.84 -14.54 -0.20
C PRO A 110 3.69 -14.27 0.77
N ASN A 111 3.95 -13.81 2.00
CA ASN A 111 2.92 -13.57 3.01
C ASN A 111 2.12 -12.30 2.69
N LEU A 112 2.78 -11.22 2.25
CA LEU A 112 2.11 -10.02 1.75
C LEU A 112 1.24 -10.33 0.52
N ASN A 113 1.75 -11.14 -0.42
CA ASN A 113 0.96 -11.57 -1.57
C ASN A 113 -0.29 -12.37 -1.15
N LYS A 114 -0.12 -13.31 -0.22
CA LYS A 114 -1.24 -14.06 0.35
C LYS A 114 -2.25 -13.14 1.05
N TRP A 115 -1.76 -12.23 1.89
CA TRP A 115 -2.59 -11.26 2.60
C TRP A 115 -3.37 -10.36 1.63
N ILE A 116 -2.74 -9.89 0.54
CA ILE A 116 -3.40 -9.14 -0.55
C ILE A 116 -4.56 -9.96 -1.12
N GLN A 117 -4.35 -11.23 -1.45
CA GLN A 117 -5.38 -12.10 -2.02
C GLN A 117 -6.51 -12.37 -1.03
N ASP A 118 -6.18 -12.71 0.22
CA ASP A 118 -7.16 -12.98 1.28
C ASP A 118 -7.99 -11.72 1.59
N TYR A 119 -7.35 -10.55 1.61
CA TYR A 119 -8.02 -9.26 1.77
C TYR A 119 -8.98 -8.96 0.62
N MET A 120 -8.52 -9.05 -0.64
CA MET A 120 -9.35 -8.79 -1.83
C MET A 120 -10.58 -9.70 -1.91
N ASN A 121 -10.48 -10.92 -1.39
CA ASN A 121 -11.58 -11.87 -1.36
C ASN A 121 -12.59 -11.60 -0.22
N HIS A 122 -12.20 -10.84 0.80
CA HIS A 122 -13.06 -10.50 1.92
C HIS A 122 -14.19 -9.54 1.51
N SER A 123 -15.40 -9.70 2.09
CA SER A 123 -16.59 -8.92 1.73
C SER A 123 -16.39 -7.41 1.89
N VAL A 124 -15.78 -6.99 3.00
CA VAL A 124 -15.45 -5.60 3.28
C VAL A 124 -14.62 -4.99 2.15
N ALA A 125 -13.57 -5.67 1.67
CA ALA A 125 -12.72 -5.14 0.61
C ALA A 125 -13.51 -4.87 -0.69
N LYS A 126 -14.46 -5.75 -1.02
CA LYS A 126 -15.32 -5.59 -2.21
C LYS A 126 -16.27 -4.39 -2.11
N GLU A 127 -16.60 -3.95 -0.89
CA GLU A 127 -17.44 -2.79 -0.66
C GLU A 127 -16.64 -1.47 -0.64
N VAL A 128 -15.37 -1.51 -0.20
CA VAL A 128 -14.57 -0.29 0.00
C VAL A 128 -13.59 -0.01 -1.15
N LEU A 129 -13.17 -1.03 -1.91
CA LEU A 129 -12.16 -0.84 -2.97
C LEU A 129 -12.76 -0.29 -4.27
N PRO A 130 -12.18 0.78 -4.84
CA PRO A 130 -12.51 1.22 -6.19
C PRO A 130 -12.17 0.14 -7.22
N GLN A 131 -12.91 0.13 -8.35
CA GLN A 131 -12.60 -0.78 -9.45
C GLN A 131 -11.18 -0.55 -9.99
N LYS A 132 -10.50 -1.65 -10.37
CA LYS A 132 -9.11 -1.64 -10.85
C LYS A 132 -8.89 -0.64 -11.99
N ASP A 133 -9.77 -0.63 -12.99
CA ASP A 133 -9.65 0.24 -14.17
C ASP A 133 -9.69 1.73 -13.80
N PHE A 134 -10.52 2.08 -12.80
CA PHE A 134 -10.56 3.44 -12.26
C PHE A 134 -9.24 3.81 -11.58
N LEU A 135 -8.65 2.89 -10.81
CA LEU A 135 -7.35 3.11 -10.16
C LEU A 135 -6.22 3.26 -11.18
N VAL A 136 -6.18 2.42 -12.22
CA VAL A 136 -5.19 2.52 -13.30
C VAL A 136 -5.30 3.87 -14.02
N ALA A 137 -6.52 4.29 -14.36
CA ALA A 137 -6.75 5.59 -15.01
C ALA A 137 -6.35 6.77 -14.10
N PHE A 138 -6.68 6.69 -12.81
CA PHE A 138 -6.28 7.69 -11.83
C PHE A 138 -4.75 7.76 -11.70
N LEU A 139 -4.08 6.62 -11.56
CA LEU A 139 -2.62 6.53 -11.42
C LEU A 139 -1.90 7.06 -12.65
N ASN A 140 -2.34 6.67 -13.85
CA ASN A 140 -1.79 7.19 -15.10
C ASN A 140 -1.87 8.72 -15.14
N LYS A 141 -3.03 9.29 -14.81
CA LYS A 141 -3.25 10.73 -14.84
C LYS A 141 -2.51 11.50 -13.74
N VAL A 142 -2.57 11.01 -12.50
CA VAL A 142 -2.18 11.77 -11.30
C VAL A 142 -0.77 11.47 -10.84
N VAL A 143 -0.34 10.21 -10.95
CA VAL A 143 0.99 9.76 -10.48
C VAL A 143 2.00 9.77 -11.61
N PHE A 144 1.60 9.29 -12.80
CA PHE A 144 2.51 9.16 -13.94
C PHE A 144 2.40 10.30 -14.96
N GLY A 145 1.43 11.20 -14.80
CA GLY A 145 1.23 12.34 -15.71
C GLY A 145 0.91 11.95 -17.16
N ARG A 146 0.44 10.72 -17.39
CA ARG A 146 0.02 10.21 -18.70
C ARG A 146 -1.44 10.57 -18.92
N ASN A 147 -1.73 11.20 -20.05
CA ASN A 147 -3.10 11.41 -20.51
C ASN A 147 -3.45 10.27 -21.47
N ASN A 148 -4.48 9.51 -21.14
CA ASN A 148 -5.07 8.48 -22.00
C ASN A 148 -6.00 9.14 -23.02
#